data_AF-A0A4V2AP15-F1
#
_entry.id   AF-A0A4V2AP15-F1
#
_cell.length_a   1.000
_cell.length_b   1.000
_cell.length_c   1.000
_cell.angle_alpha   90.00
_cell.angle_beta   90.00
_cell.angle_gamma   90.00
#
_symmetry.space_group_name_H-M   'P 1'
#
loop_
_entity.id
_entity.type
_entity.pdbx_description
1 polymer ?
#
loop_
_entity_poly.entity_id
_entity_poly.type
_entity_poly.pdbx_seq_one_letter_code
_entity_poly.pdbx_strand_id
1 'polypeptide(L)'
;MEFFVDKSSIVRQIWGKSDTILFVFAGASAEFALNKAVDWLYFTGKLPADPLGRLFSTVMYARRIVYSPREAAEKAIDTITSIHKTVESNRGAVIPDWAYRDVLFMLIHYSIAAFELLERKLTEQEKEELFDVFYRMGSRMGLKELPATYREWTVSHLQHLQQDLVKSAYTADLYKQYRKHLGPIRYFLLK
;
A
#
# COMPACT_ATOMS: atom_id res chain seq x y z
N MET A 1 11.13 -21.04 14.96
CA MET A 1 10.66 -19.64 15.00
C MET A 1 9.76 -19.40 13.81
N GLU A 2 8.48 -19.13 14.06
CA GLU A 2 7.47 -18.88 13.03
C GLU A 2 7.65 -17.47 12.44
N PHE A 3 7.59 -17.33 11.11
CA PHE A 3 7.65 -16.04 10.43
C PHE A 3 6.25 -15.57 10.05
N PHE A 4 6.05 -14.24 10.02
CA PHE A 4 4.76 -13.68 9.59
C PHE A 4 4.46 -13.97 8.12
N VAL A 5 5.50 -14.00 7.29
CA VAL A 5 5.43 -14.45 5.90
C VAL A 5 6.34 -15.64 5.76
N ASP A 6 5.86 -16.74 5.18
CA ASP A 6 6.67 -17.93 4.97
C ASP A 6 7.95 -17.60 4.19
N LYS A 7 9.05 -18.32 4.46
CA LYS A 7 10.35 -18.03 3.84
C LYS A 7 10.37 -18.28 2.33
N SER A 8 9.56 -19.21 1.85
CA SER A 8 9.42 -19.55 0.43
C SER A 8 8.36 -18.71 -0.29
N SER A 9 7.64 -17.87 0.45
CA SER A 9 6.53 -17.07 -0.02
C SER A 9 6.85 -16.21 -1.24
N ILE A 10 5.90 -16.15 -2.18
CA ILE A 10 5.96 -15.18 -3.28
C ILE A 10 6.04 -13.74 -2.78
N VAL A 11 5.42 -13.43 -1.64
CA VAL A 11 5.41 -12.07 -1.06
C VAL A 11 6.83 -11.63 -0.70
N ARG A 12 7.67 -12.55 -0.21
CA ARG A 12 9.09 -12.24 0.02
C ARG A 12 9.82 -11.93 -1.28
N GLN A 13 9.52 -12.63 -2.37
CA GLN A 13 10.15 -12.36 -3.66
C GLN A 13 9.75 -10.97 -4.18
N ILE A 14 8.44 -10.66 -4.17
CA ILE A 14 7.88 -9.36 -4.60
C ILE A 14 8.52 -8.22 -3.79
N TRP A 15 8.49 -8.33 -2.46
CA TRP A 15 8.99 -7.28 -1.55
C TRP A 15 10.50 -7.40 -1.25
N GLY A 16 11.19 -8.30 -1.95
CA GLY A 16 12.62 -8.54 -1.86
C GLY A 16 13.42 -7.83 -2.94
N LYS A 17 12.85 -7.72 -4.14
CA LYS A 17 13.46 -7.15 -5.34
C LYS A 17 13.19 -5.65 -5.46
N SER A 18 14.26 -4.86 -5.57
CA SER A 18 14.16 -3.39 -5.66
C SER A 18 13.34 -2.92 -6.87
N ASP A 19 13.46 -3.59 -8.01
CA ASP A 19 12.77 -3.21 -9.24
C ASP A 19 11.26 -3.47 -9.13
N THR A 20 10.86 -4.64 -8.61
CA THR A 20 9.45 -4.94 -8.33
C THR A 20 8.86 -3.93 -7.37
N ILE A 21 9.55 -3.67 -6.25
CA ILE A 21 9.14 -2.65 -5.27
C ILE A 21 8.94 -1.29 -5.93
N LEU A 22 9.86 -0.85 -6.78
CA LEU A 22 9.75 0.44 -7.47
C LEU A 22 8.48 0.53 -8.31
N PHE A 23 8.14 -0.52 -9.06
CA PHE A 23 6.92 -0.57 -9.87
C PHE A 23 5.65 -0.66 -9.02
N VAL A 24 5.67 -1.40 -7.90
CA VAL A 24 4.56 -1.39 -6.93
C VAL A 24 4.26 0.04 -6.51
N PHE A 25 5.29 0.78 -6.11
CA PHE A 25 5.11 2.14 -5.62
C PHE A 25 4.81 3.15 -6.70
N ALA A 26 5.31 2.98 -7.92
CA ALA A 26 4.95 3.85 -9.04
C ALA A 26 3.45 3.79 -9.32
N GLY A 27 2.89 2.58 -9.47
CA GLY A 27 1.45 2.39 -9.67
C GLY A 27 0.62 2.84 -8.47
N ALA A 28 1.01 2.40 -7.26
CA ALA A 28 0.31 2.76 -6.04
C ALA A 28 0.30 4.28 -5.78
N SER A 29 1.37 5.00 -6.11
CA SER A 29 1.40 6.46 -5.95
C SER A 29 0.43 7.18 -6.89
N ALA A 30 0.25 6.66 -8.11
CA ALA A 30 -0.67 7.22 -9.09
C ALA A 30 -2.14 7.05 -8.67
N GLU A 31 -2.50 5.86 -8.18
CA GLU A 31 -3.84 5.55 -7.67
C GLU A 31 -4.12 6.24 -6.34
N PHE A 32 -3.17 6.22 -5.39
CA PHE A 32 -3.40 6.79 -4.07
C PHE A 32 -3.65 8.30 -4.11
N ALA A 33 -3.04 9.00 -5.08
CA ALA A 33 -3.29 10.41 -5.32
C ALA A 33 -4.73 10.72 -5.77
N LEU A 34 -5.47 9.72 -6.27
CA LEU A 34 -6.88 9.82 -6.63
C LEU A 34 -7.82 9.40 -5.49
N ASN A 35 -7.34 8.83 -4.40
CA ASN A 35 -8.22 8.39 -3.32
C ASN A 35 -8.99 9.58 -2.71
N LYS A 36 -10.29 9.43 -2.45
CA LYS A 36 -11.11 10.52 -1.90
C LYS A 36 -10.72 10.95 -0.48
N ALA A 37 -9.96 10.13 0.25
CA ALA A 37 -9.33 10.44 1.54
C ALA A 37 -7.87 10.91 1.43
N VAL A 38 -7.39 11.25 0.23
CA VAL A 38 -5.99 11.71 0.00
C VAL A 38 -5.62 12.95 0.84
N ASP A 39 -6.61 13.73 1.29
CA ASP A 39 -6.43 14.87 2.18
C ASP A 39 -5.77 14.49 3.52
N TRP A 40 -5.94 13.25 3.99
CA TRP A 40 -5.23 12.73 5.17
C TRP A 40 -3.71 12.75 5.01
N LEU A 41 -3.22 12.56 3.78
CA LEU A 41 -1.79 12.59 3.48
C LEU A 41 -1.22 14.02 3.51
N TYR A 42 -2.09 15.00 3.30
CA TYR A 42 -1.75 16.41 3.38
C TYR A 42 -1.76 16.96 4.80
N PHE A 43 -2.49 16.33 5.72
CA PHE A 43 -2.67 16.84 7.08
C PHE A 43 -1.34 17.11 7.80
N THR A 44 -0.37 16.20 7.69
CA THR A 44 0.96 16.39 8.31
C THR A 44 1.93 17.19 7.44
N GLY A 45 1.58 17.48 6.18
CA GLY A 45 2.46 18.09 5.18
C GLY A 45 3.64 17.22 4.73
N LYS A 46 3.89 16.06 5.38
CA LYS A 46 5.07 15.24 5.11
C LYS A 46 5.08 14.61 3.73
N LEU A 47 3.92 14.15 3.22
CA LEU A 47 3.83 13.58 1.88
C LEU A 47 4.08 14.59 0.76
N PRO A 48 3.36 15.73 0.68
CA PRO A 48 3.63 16.69 -0.39
C PRO A 48 5.03 17.31 -0.31
N ALA A 49 5.63 17.40 0.88
CA ALA A 49 6.97 17.94 1.05
C ALA A 49 8.08 16.96 0.61
N ASP A 50 7.88 15.65 0.78
CA ASP A 50 8.84 14.62 0.39
C ASP A 50 8.15 13.29 0.02
N PRO A 51 7.53 13.21 -1.18
CA PRO A 51 6.79 12.03 -1.59
C PRO A 51 7.68 10.78 -1.74
N LEU A 52 8.93 10.96 -2.16
CA LEU A 52 9.87 9.85 -2.34
C LEU A 52 10.41 9.34 -1.01
N GLY A 53 10.74 10.20 -0.06
CA GLY A 53 11.12 9.77 1.28
C GLY A 53 9.99 9.04 2.00
N ARG A 54 8.73 9.48 1.81
CA ARG A 54 7.56 8.77 2.33
C ARG A 54 7.38 7.40 1.69
N LEU A 55 7.55 7.28 0.38
CA LEU A 55 7.58 5.99 -0.32
C LEU A 55 8.61 5.04 0.30
N PHE A 56 9.86 5.49 0.46
CA PHE A 56 10.91 4.66 1.08
C PHE A 56 10.59 4.27 2.51
N SER A 57 9.95 5.14 3.29
CA SER A 57 9.51 4.77 4.64
C SER A 57 8.50 3.62 4.62
N THR A 58 7.57 3.61 3.66
CA THR A 58 6.62 2.52 3.46
C THR A 58 7.32 1.23 3.05
N VAL A 59 8.29 1.30 2.13
CA VAL A 59 9.15 0.15 1.75
C VAL A 59 9.79 -0.48 2.98
N MET A 60 10.36 0.36 3.86
CA MET A 60 11.06 -0.11 5.06
C MET A 60 10.10 -0.81 6.03
N TYR A 61 8.89 -0.27 6.23
CA TYR A 61 7.86 -0.96 7.03
C TYR A 61 7.43 -2.28 6.41
N ALA A 62 7.17 -2.31 5.09
CA ALA A 62 6.76 -3.52 4.39
C ALA A 62 7.85 -4.61 4.49
N ARG A 63 9.11 -4.28 4.22
CA ARG A 63 10.23 -5.21 4.36
C ARG A 63 10.40 -5.69 5.80
N ARG A 64 10.24 -4.81 6.79
CA ARG A 64 10.28 -5.21 8.21
C ARG A 64 9.20 -6.25 8.51
N ILE A 65 7.97 -6.08 8.03
CA ILE A 65 6.88 -7.05 8.25
C ILE A 65 7.19 -8.37 7.53
N VAL A 66 7.51 -8.30 6.24
CA VAL A 66 7.70 -9.47 5.36
C VAL A 66 8.86 -10.35 5.81
N TYR A 67 9.95 -9.76 6.31
CA TYR A 67 11.16 -10.51 6.64
C TYR A 67 11.33 -10.86 8.13
N SER A 68 10.40 -10.46 9.00
CA SER A 68 10.53 -10.66 10.46
C SER A 68 9.82 -11.92 10.99
N PRO A 69 10.27 -12.46 12.14
CA PRO A 69 9.47 -13.38 12.94
C PRO A 69 8.09 -12.80 13.25
N ARG A 70 7.10 -13.67 13.47
CA ARG A 70 5.68 -13.31 13.64
C ARG A 70 5.49 -12.18 14.66
N GLU A 71 6.01 -12.32 15.87
CA GLU A 71 5.88 -11.31 16.93
C GLU A 71 6.46 -9.94 16.55
N ALA A 72 7.61 -9.93 15.87
CA ALA A 72 8.28 -8.69 15.46
C ALA A 72 7.53 -7.98 14.32
N ALA A 73 6.91 -8.75 13.42
CA ALA A 73 6.03 -8.23 12.38
C ALA A 73 4.73 -7.67 12.95
N GLU A 74 4.07 -8.40 13.86
CA GLU A 74 2.86 -7.95 14.56
C GLU A 74 3.12 -6.65 15.32
N LYS A 75 4.24 -6.54 16.03
CA LYS A 75 4.65 -5.29 16.70
C LYS A 75 4.88 -4.15 15.71
N ALA A 76 5.40 -4.43 14.51
CA ALA A 76 5.55 -3.43 13.47
C ALA A 76 4.20 -2.95 12.94
N ILE A 77 3.24 -3.86 12.75
CA ILE A 77 1.85 -3.53 12.36
C ILE A 77 1.18 -2.69 13.45
N ASP A 78 1.31 -3.06 14.73
CA ASP A 78 0.78 -2.29 15.85
C ASP A 78 1.36 -0.86 15.91
N THR A 79 2.65 -0.72 15.56
CA THR A 79 3.31 0.59 15.45
C THR A 79 2.69 1.43 14.34
N ILE A 80 2.40 0.85 13.17
CA ILE A 80 1.71 1.54 12.07
C ILE A 80 0.33 2.01 12.52
N THR A 81 -0.44 1.13 13.17
CA THR A 81 -1.76 1.47 13.72
C THR A 81 -1.67 2.63 14.73
N SER A 82 -0.68 2.62 15.61
CA SER A 82 -0.45 3.71 16.59
C SER A 82 -0.11 5.04 15.92
N ILE A 83 0.71 5.02 14.86
CA ILE A 83 1.02 6.23 14.07
C ILE A 83 -0.26 6.80 13.46
N HIS A 84 -1.11 5.97 12.86
CA HIS A 84 -2.37 6.45 12.30
C HIS A 84 -3.32 7.00 13.37
N LYS A 85 -3.47 6.33 14.52
CA LYS A 85 -4.26 6.85 15.65
C LYS A 85 -3.75 8.19 16.17
N THR A 86 -2.44 8.41 16.13
CA THR A 86 -1.85 9.71 16.49
C THR A 86 -2.23 10.78 15.47
N VAL A 87 -2.21 10.46 14.18
CA VAL A 87 -2.66 11.36 13.10
C VAL A 87 -4.15 11.70 13.25
N GLU A 88 -5.00 10.71 13.52
CA GLU A 88 -6.43 10.86 13.79
C GLU A 88 -6.68 11.80 14.99
N SER A 89 -6.02 11.52 16.12
CA SER A 89 -6.11 12.33 17.33
C SER A 89 -5.70 13.79 17.07
N ASN A 90 -4.56 14.00 16.41
CA ASN A 90 -4.06 15.34 16.09
C ASN A 90 -5.00 16.09 15.14
N ARG A 91 -5.68 15.38 14.23
CA ARG A 91 -6.65 15.96 13.30
C ARG A 91 -8.02 16.19 13.94
N GLY A 92 -8.32 15.54 15.06
CA GLY A 92 -9.64 15.55 15.68
C GLY A 92 -10.70 14.79 14.87
N ALA A 93 -10.28 13.84 14.03
CA ALA A 93 -11.15 13.05 13.17
C ALA A 93 -10.63 11.61 13.07
N VAL A 94 -11.44 10.69 12.55
CA VAL A 94 -11.05 9.27 12.37
C VAL A 94 -10.86 9.00 10.87
N ILE A 95 -9.80 8.28 10.49
CA ILE A 95 -9.62 7.83 9.12
C ILE A 95 -10.71 6.79 8.87
N PRO A 96 -11.56 6.96 7.84
CA PRO A 96 -12.60 5.99 7.56
C PRO A 96 -12.03 4.59 7.29
N ASP A 97 -12.71 3.55 7.79
CA ASP A 97 -12.23 2.16 7.64
C ASP A 97 -11.98 1.77 6.17
N TRP A 98 -12.86 2.23 5.27
CA TRP A 98 -12.71 2.02 3.82
C TRP A 98 -11.39 2.58 3.26
N ALA A 99 -10.88 3.70 3.79
CA ALA A 99 -9.64 4.30 3.29
C ALA A 99 -8.41 3.43 3.61
N TYR A 100 -8.43 2.72 4.75
CA TYR A 100 -7.39 1.73 5.05
C TYR A 100 -7.50 0.52 4.13
N ARG A 101 -8.73 0.06 3.85
CA ARG A 101 -8.97 -1.07 2.93
C ARG A 101 -8.49 -0.74 1.53
N ASP A 102 -8.77 0.46 1.02
CA ASP A 102 -8.29 0.91 -0.29
C ASP A 102 -6.77 0.80 -0.41
N VAL A 103 -6.04 1.27 0.61
CA VAL A 103 -4.58 1.18 0.60
C VAL A 103 -4.12 -0.28 0.60
N LEU A 104 -4.74 -1.16 1.38
CA LEU A 104 -4.39 -2.60 1.34
C LEU A 104 -4.69 -3.21 -0.03
N PHE A 105 -5.85 -2.89 -0.62
CA PHE A 105 -6.26 -3.45 -1.91
C PHE A 105 -5.37 -2.97 -3.05
N MET A 106 -5.07 -1.68 -3.08
CA MET A 106 -4.09 -1.08 -3.98
C MET A 106 -2.73 -1.79 -3.86
N LEU A 107 -2.24 -2.04 -2.65
CA LEU A 107 -0.96 -2.72 -2.44
C LEU A 107 -0.98 -4.18 -2.90
N ILE A 108 -2.10 -4.91 -2.74
CA ILE A 108 -2.28 -6.25 -3.31
C ILE A 108 -2.23 -6.16 -4.84
N HIS A 109 -3.03 -5.27 -5.44
CA HIS A 109 -3.12 -5.12 -6.88
C HIS A 109 -1.76 -4.81 -7.52
N TYR A 110 -1.06 -3.80 -7.03
CA TYR A 110 0.23 -3.41 -7.61
C TYR A 110 1.35 -4.41 -7.28
N SER A 111 1.27 -5.16 -6.18
CA SER A 111 2.18 -6.29 -5.93
C SER A 111 2.07 -7.35 -7.01
N ILE A 112 0.85 -7.71 -7.42
CA ILE A 112 0.59 -8.64 -8.53
C ILE A 112 1.09 -8.02 -9.83
N ALA A 113 0.58 -6.83 -10.19
CA ALA A 113 0.85 -6.20 -11.47
C ALA A 113 2.35 -5.98 -11.71
N ALA A 114 3.08 -5.49 -10.70
CA ALA A 114 4.52 -5.26 -10.81
C ALA A 114 5.31 -6.55 -11.00
N PHE A 115 4.96 -7.62 -10.28
CA PHE A 115 5.62 -8.90 -10.43
C PHE A 115 5.33 -9.53 -11.80
N GLU A 116 4.06 -9.55 -12.22
CA GLU A 116 3.68 -10.14 -13.50
C GLU A 116 4.23 -9.36 -14.71
N LEU A 117 4.46 -8.05 -14.55
CA LEU A 117 5.10 -7.22 -15.57
C LEU A 117 6.58 -7.54 -15.76
N LEU A 118 7.31 -7.71 -14.65
CA LEU A 118 8.78 -7.82 -14.67
C LEU A 118 9.28 -9.27 -14.73
N GLU A 119 8.47 -10.22 -14.28
CA GLU A 119 8.90 -11.59 -14.03
C GLU A 119 8.04 -12.58 -14.81
N ARG A 120 7.03 -13.16 -14.16
CA ARG A 120 6.10 -14.14 -14.73
C ARG A 120 4.74 -13.97 -14.10
N LYS A 121 3.72 -14.55 -14.72
CA LYS A 121 2.39 -14.64 -14.13
C LYS A 121 2.43 -15.36 -12.78
N LEU A 122 1.67 -14.85 -11.83
CA LEU A 122 1.42 -15.53 -10.57
C LEU A 122 0.41 -16.65 -10.78
N THR A 123 0.65 -17.75 -10.08
CA THR A 123 -0.36 -18.80 -9.93
C THR A 123 -1.51 -18.30 -9.06
N GLU A 124 -2.67 -18.95 -9.14
CA GLU A 124 -3.81 -18.60 -8.27
C GLU A 124 -3.47 -18.82 -6.79
N GLN A 125 -2.66 -19.83 -6.47
CA GLN A 125 -2.18 -20.07 -5.10
C GLN A 125 -1.28 -18.94 -4.61
N GLU A 126 -0.39 -18.41 -5.46
CA GLU A 126 0.46 -17.27 -5.12
C GLU A 126 -0.34 -15.98 -4.92
N LYS A 127 -1.42 -15.78 -5.68
CA LYS A 127 -2.33 -14.64 -5.48
C LYS A 127 -3.10 -14.76 -4.18
N GLU A 128 -3.58 -15.97 -3.84
CA GLU A 128 -4.23 -16.24 -2.55
C GLU A 128 -3.26 -16.04 -1.38
N GLU A 129 -2.01 -16.50 -1.53
CA GLU A 129 -0.97 -16.31 -0.52
C GLU A 129 -0.65 -14.82 -0.30
N LEU A 130 -0.50 -14.06 -1.38
CA LEU A 130 -0.30 -12.62 -1.31
C LEU A 130 -1.48 -11.95 -0.60
N PHE A 131 -2.70 -12.30 -0.98
CA PHE A 131 -3.92 -11.83 -0.35
C PHE A 131 -3.94 -12.13 1.16
N ASP A 132 -3.64 -13.36 1.57
CA ASP A 132 -3.62 -13.78 2.98
C ASP A 132 -2.68 -12.91 3.83
N VAL A 133 -1.48 -12.57 3.33
CA VAL A 133 -0.54 -11.71 4.07
C VAL A 133 -1.16 -10.34 4.36
N PHE A 134 -1.80 -9.72 3.37
CA PHE A 134 -2.46 -8.42 3.55
C PHE A 134 -3.75 -8.53 4.37
N TYR A 135 -4.50 -9.63 4.24
CA TYR A 135 -5.66 -9.93 5.07
C TYR A 135 -5.28 -10.02 6.55
N ARG A 136 -4.22 -10.76 6.89
CA ARG A 136 -3.71 -10.85 8.28
C ARG A 136 -3.20 -9.51 8.79
N MET A 137 -2.56 -8.71 7.94
CA MET A 137 -2.16 -7.35 8.29
C MET A 137 -3.38 -6.47 8.61
N GLY A 138 -4.37 -6.41 7.73
CA GLY A 138 -5.60 -5.65 7.94
C GLY A 138 -6.38 -6.11 9.18
N SER A 139 -6.48 -7.43 9.37
CA SER A 139 -7.12 -8.03 10.54
C SER A 139 -6.43 -7.61 11.84
N ARG A 140 -5.09 -7.59 11.87
CA ARG A 140 -4.31 -7.12 13.03
C ARG A 140 -4.48 -5.61 13.26
N MET A 141 -4.64 -4.83 12.20
CA MET A 141 -4.97 -3.40 12.29
C MET A 141 -6.39 -3.14 12.82
N GLY A 142 -7.25 -4.17 12.88
CA GLY A 142 -8.62 -4.07 13.35
C GLY A 142 -9.60 -3.57 12.29
N LEU A 143 -9.24 -3.70 11.01
CA LEU A 143 -10.10 -3.29 9.89
C LEU A 143 -11.32 -4.21 9.81
N LYS A 144 -12.45 -3.64 9.42
CA LYS A 144 -13.72 -4.35 9.29
C LYS A 144 -13.97 -4.67 7.82
N GLU A 145 -14.90 -5.58 7.56
CA GLU A 145 -15.39 -5.87 6.19
C GLU A 145 -14.26 -6.24 5.21
N LEU A 146 -13.22 -6.90 5.70
CA LEU A 146 -12.21 -7.48 4.82
C LEU A 146 -12.83 -8.67 4.08
N PRO A 147 -12.62 -8.78 2.75
CA PRO A 147 -13.01 -9.98 2.00
C PRO A 147 -12.33 -11.20 2.62
N ALA A 148 -12.94 -12.38 2.49
CA ALA A 148 -12.39 -13.61 3.08
C ALA A 148 -11.43 -14.36 2.14
N THR A 149 -11.45 -14.05 0.85
CA THR A 149 -10.66 -14.73 -0.19
C THR A 149 -10.14 -13.75 -1.24
N TYR A 150 -9.11 -14.14 -1.99
CA TYR A 150 -8.63 -13.37 -3.13
C TYR A 150 -9.75 -13.11 -4.16
N ARG A 151 -10.61 -14.11 -4.38
CA ARG A 151 -11.75 -13.97 -5.30
C ARG A 151 -12.72 -12.88 -4.86
N GLU A 152 -13.09 -12.86 -3.58
CA GLU A 152 -13.94 -11.79 -3.04
C GLU A 152 -13.23 -10.44 -3.10
N TRP A 153 -11.93 -10.42 -2.81
CA TRP A 153 -11.10 -9.22 -2.95
C TRP A 153 -11.16 -8.62 -4.35
N THR A 154 -11.14 -9.42 -5.43
CA THR A 154 -11.22 -8.87 -6.80
C THR A 154 -12.51 -8.08 -7.03
N VAL A 155 -13.63 -8.51 -6.43
CA VAL A 155 -14.91 -7.81 -6.53
C VAL A 155 -14.88 -6.52 -5.71
N SER A 156 -14.41 -6.60 -4.46
CA SER A 156 -14.31 -5.42 -3.58
C SER A 156 -13.35 -4.36 -4.12
N HIS A 157 -12.21 -4.78 -4.68
CA HIS A 157 -11.25 -3.88 -5.31
C HIS A 157 -11.88 -3.11 -6.48
N LEU A 158 -12.64 -3.77 -7.35
CA LEU A 158 -13.33 -3.09 -8.45
C LEU A 158 -14.38 -2.09 -7.94
N GLN A 159 -15.11 -2.42 -6.88
CA GLN A 159 -16.07 -1.50 -6.27
C GLN A 159 -15.38 -0.26 -5.70
N HIS A 160 -14.26 -0.44 -4.99
CA HIS A 160 -13.49 0.66 -4.42
C HIS A 160 -12.93 1.58 -5.51
N LEU A 161 -12.37 1.03 -6.60
CA LEU A 161 -11.89 1.83 -7.74
C LEU A 161 -12.98 2.71 -8.35
N GLN A 162 -14.24 2.25 -8.35
CA GLN A 162 -15.38 3.01 -8.87
C GLN A 162 -15.91 4.07 -7.89
N GLN A 163 -15.86 3.80 -6.59
CA GLN A 163 -16.52 4.61 -5.57
C GLN A 163 -15.57 5.61 -4.89
N ASP A 164 -14.30 5.28 -4.80
CA ASP A 164 -13.35 5.92 -3.89
C ASP A 164 -12.26 6.72 -4.61
N LEU A 165 -12.24 6.70 -5.94
CA LEU A 165 -11.34 7.50 -6.75
C LEU A 165 -12.02 8.79 -7.25
N VAL A 166 -11.40 9.93 -6.95
CA VAL A 166 -11.82 11.26 -7.39
C VAL A 166 -10.62 12.15 -7.68
N LYS A 167 -10.67 12.88 -8.80
CA LYS A 167 -9.69 13.92 -9.08
C LYS A 167 -10.00 15.15 -8.21
N SER A 168 -9.11 15.46 -7.29
CA SER A 168 -9.21 16.63 -6.39
C SER A 168 -8.08 17.64 -6.62
N ALA A 169 -8.13 18.77 -5.92
CA ALA A 169 -7.00 19.71 -5.87
C ALA A 169 -5.73 19.05 -5.29
N TYR A 170 -5.89 18.15 -4.32
CA TYR A 170 -4.79 17.36 -3.75
C TYR A 170 -4.20 16.39 -4.78
N THR A 171 -5.03 15.78 -5.63
CA THR A 171 -4.53 14.96 -6.75
C THR A 171 -3.64 15.81 -7.66
N ALA A 172 -4.14 16.97 -8.11
CA ALA A 172 -3.38 17.83 -9.01
C ALA A 172 -2.05 18.29 -8.40
N ASP A 173 -2.04 18.62 -7.11
CA ASP A 173 -0.82 18.99 -6.41
C ASP A 173 0.14 17.81 -6.19
N LEU A 174 -0.33 16.62 -5.79
CA LEU A 174 0.55 15.45 -5.64
C LEU A 174 1.27 15.10 -6.93
N TYR A 175 0.56 15.10 -8.07
CA TYR A 175 1.21 14.87 -9.37
C TYR A 175 2.25 15.95 -9.70
N LYS A 176 2.01 17.20 -9.30
CA LYS A 176 3.01 18.27 -9.39
C LYS A 176 4.21 18.01 -8.48
N GLN A 177 4.00 17.56 -7.24
CA GLN A 177 5.08 17.20 -6.32
C GLN A 177 5.86 15.98 -6.83
N TYR A 178 5.20 14.93 -7.32
CA TYR A 178 5.88 13.80 -7.95
C TYR A 178 6.75 14.24 -9.12
N ARG A 179 6.24 15.07 -10.03
CA ARG A 179 7.04 15.61 -11.14
C ARG A 179 8.24 16.42 -10.66
N LYS A 180 8.07 17.24 -9.62
CA LYS A 180 9.13 18.03 -9.02
C LYS A 180 10.23 17.14 -8.41
N HIS A 181 9.86 16.12 -7.64
CA HIS A 181 10.80 15.28 -6.91
C HIS A 181 11.46 14.18 -7.77
N LEU A 182 10.74 13.62 -8.74
CA LEU A 182 11.30 12.66 -9.70
C LEU A 182 12.17 13.34 -10.76
N GLY A 183 11.89 14.60 -11.06
CA GLY A 183 12.40 15.29 -12.23
C GLY A 183 11.64 14.89 -13.51
N PRO A 184 11.76 15.69 -14.58
CA PRO A 184 10.92 15.55 -15.77
C PRO A 184 11.11 14.23 -16.51
N ILE A 185 12.34 13.69 -16.55
CA ILE A 185 12.65 12.46 -17.31
C ILE A 185 12.03 11.24 -16.63
N ARG A 186 12.32 11.03 -15.33
CA ARG A 186 11.77 9.88 -14.58
C ARG A 186 10.26 9.96 -14.48
N TYR A 187 9.70 11.16 -14.30
CA TYR A 187 8.25 11.35 -14.31
C TYR A 187 7.63 10.97 -15.66
N PHE A 188 8.28 11.30 -16.78
CA PHE A 188 7.79 10.92 -18.11
C PHE A 188 7.82 9.40 -18.33
N LEU A 189 8.86 8.71 -17.86
CA LEU A 189 8.96 7.24 -17.98
C LEU A 189 7.91 6.49 -17.15
N LEU A 190 7.40 7.10 -16.09
CA LEU A 190 6.40 6.51 -15.19
C LEU A 190 4.95 6.93 -15.51
N LYS A 191 4.74 7.79 -16.52
CA LYS A 191 3.43 8.31 -16.91
C LYS A 191 2.74 7.39 -17.92
#